data_AF-A0AAW4BJ32-F1
#
_entry.id   AF-A0AAW4BJ32-F1
#
_cell.length_a   1.000
_cell.length_b   1.000
_cell.length_c   1.000
_cell.angle_alpha   90.00
_cell.angle_beta   90.00
_cell.angle_gamma   90.00
#
_symmetry.space_group_name_H-M   'P 1'
#
loop_
_entity.id
_entity.type
_entity.pdbx_description
1 polymer ?
#
loop_
_entity_poly.entity_id
_entity_poly.type
_entity_poly.pdbx_seq_one_letter_code
_entity_poly.pdbx_strand_id
1 'polypeptide(L)'
;MNPHSLPKKKELGAYYTPPELSKVLADWAIQSTNEDILEPSFGGCGFFESSIARLRELGCSEPEKQIYGVDIDEHAFQILDSKFVNYIDKKKRFILKDFIQVNSSEFLTNEFNVVLGNPPYVSMHNMTNEQRKSCDKVLRN
;
A
#
# COMPACT_ATOMS: atom_id res chain seq x y z
N MET A 1 -13.01 10.23 6.93
CA MET A 1 -14.37 9.64 6.98
C MET A 1 -14.35 8.42 6.05
N ASN A 2 -14.80 7.25 6.49
CA ASN A 2 -14.61 5.99 5.75
C ASN A 2 -15.64 5.92 4.59
N PRO A 3 -15.22 5.81 3.32
CA PRO A 3 -16.09 6.04 2.17
C PRO A 3 -16.90 4.82 1.72
N HIS A 4 -16.66 3.64 2.30
CA HIS A 4 -17.41 2.43 1.96
C HIS A 4 -18.67 2.22 2.82
N SER A 5 -19.70 1.62 2.23
CA SER A 5 -20.87 1.11 2.95
C SER A 5 -20.48 -0.06 3.88
N LEU A 6 -21.21 -0.26 4.97
CA LEU A 6 -20.95 -1.34 5.96
C LEU A 6 -20.82 -2.76 5.35
N PRO A 7 -21.62 -3.17 4.35
CA PRO A 7 -21.45 -4.46 3.68
C PRO A 7 -20.11 -4.55 2.93
N LYS A 8 -19.74 -3.50 2.19
CA LYS A 8 -18.50 -3.44 1.39
C LYS A 8 -17.24 -3.41 2.27
N LYS A 9 -17.32 -2.85 3.48
CA LYS A 9 -16.24 -2.94 4.50
C LYS A 9 -15.99 -4.38 4.96
N LYS A 10 -17.05 -5.16 5.17
CA LYS A 10 -16.95 -6.56 5.59
C LYS A 10 -16.40 -7.45 4.49
N GLU A 11 -16.76 -7.16 3.24
CA GLU A 11 -16.30 -7.90 2.06
C GLU A 11 -14.81 -7.64 1.78
N LEU A 12 -14.37 -6.38 1.90
CA LEU A 12 -12.98 -5.99 1.65
C LEU A 12 -12.06 -6.10 2.88
N GLY A 13 -12.61 -6.29 4.09
CA GLY A 13 -11.85 -6.24 5.33
C GLY A 13 -11.20 -4.87 5.61
N ALA A 14 -11.72 -3.79 5.01
CA ALA A 14 -11.08 -2.48 4.98
C ALA A 14 -11.30 -1.69 6.30
N TYR A 15 -10.30 -1.75 7.18
CA TYR A 15 -10.18 -0.87 8.35
C TYR A 15 -8.99 0.08 8.15
N TYR A 16 -9.25 1.38 8.18
CA TYR A 16 -8.18 2.37 8.04
C TYR A 16 -7.36 2.50 9.32
N THR A 17 -6.05 2.56 9.15
CA THR A 17 -5.09 2.85 10.22
C THR A 17 -5.30 4.28 10.74
N PRO A 18 -5.42 4.48 12.06
CA PRO A 18 -5.40 5.82 12.63
C PRO A 18 -4.13 6.59 12.27
N PRO A 19 -4.20 7.89 11.94
CA PRO A 19 -3.03 8.68 11.51
C PRO A 19 -1.85 8.66 12.48
N GLU A 20 -2.13 8.64 13.78
CA GLU A 20 -1.09 8.61 14.82
C GLU A 20 -0.31 7.29 14.79
N LEU A 21 -1.01 6.18 14.51
CA LEU A 21 -0.39 4.86 14.41
C LEU A 21 0.44 4.73 13.14
N SER A 22 -0.10 5.16 11.99
CA SER A 22 0.67 5.16 10.74
C SER A 22 1.91 6.04 10.83
N LYS A 23 1.83 7.17 11.54
CA LYS A 23 3.00 8.03 11.81
C LYS A 23 4.07 7.30 12.63
N VAL A 24 3.72 6.75 13.78
CA VAL A 24 4.70 6.06 14.65
C VAL A 24 5.41 4.93 13.90
N LEU A 25 4.66 4.17 13.09
CA LEU A 25 5.23 3.08 12.30
C LEU A 25 6.13 3.59 11.16
N ALA A 26 5.72 4.66 10.46
CA ALA A 26 6.55 5.28 9.42
C ALA A 26 7.84 5.88 9.99
N ASP A 27 7.76 6.59 11.11
CA ASP A 27 8.92 7.18 11.80
C ASP A 27 9.93 6.10 12.24
N TRP A 28 9.44 4.94 12.66
CA TRP A 28 10.27 3.81 13.06
C TRP A 28 10.88 3.07 11.87
N ALA A 29 10.12 2.85 10.80
CA ALA A 29 10.57 2.03 9.68
C ALA A 29 11.44 2.79 8.68
N ILE A 30 11.15 4.08 8.43
CA ILE A 30 11.84 4.89 7.42
C ILE A 30 12.94 5.72 8.09
N GLN A 31 14.19 5.41 7.73
CA GLN A 31 15.40 5.93 8.37
C GLN A 31 16.31 6.69 7.39
N SER A 32 16.06 6.63 6.08
CA SER A 32 16.86 7.30 5.07
C SER A 32 16.00 7.95 3.98
N THR A 33 16.55 8.96 3.30
CA THR A 33 15.86 9.70 2.24
C THR A 33 15.69 8.93 0.94
N ASN A 34 16.42 7.81 0.79
CA ASN A 34 16.56 7.06 -0.46
C ASN A 34 15.85 5.68 -0.42
N GLU A 35 14.84 5.53 0.43
CA GLU A 35 14.16 4.25 0.68
C GLU A 35 12.85 4.12 -0.11
N ASP A 36 12.77 3.09 -0.97
CA ASP A 36 11.53 2.77 -1.68
C ASP A 36 10.55 2.05 -0.73
N ILE A 37 9.36 2.61 -0.60
CA ILE A 37 8.31 2.19 0.32
C ILE A 37 7.13 1.59 -0.44
N LEU A 38 6.76 0.36 -0.09
CA LEU A 38 5.57 -0.33 -0.59
C LEU A 38 4.47 -0.39 0.46
N GLU A 39 3.26 0.06 0.09
CA GLU A 39 2.03 -0.25 0.82
C GLU A 39 1.17 -1.27 0.03
N PRO A 40 1.14 -2.54 0.46
CA PRO A 40 0.20 -3.51 -0.07
C PRO A 40 -1.19 -3.23 0.52
N SER A 41 -2.20 -3.16 -0.35
CA SER A 41 -3.60 -2.82 0.01
C SER A 41 -3.74 -1.43 0.65
N PHE A 42 -3.30 -0.39 -0.08
CA PHE A 42 -3.16 0.96 0.45
C PHE A 42 -4.45 1.69 0.81
N GLY A 43 -5.60 1.26 0.30
CA GLY A 43 -6.92 1.77 0.66
C GLY A 43 -7.02 3.31 0.73
N GLY A 44 -6.95 3.86 1.95
CA GLY A 44 -7.14 5.28 2.26
C GLY A 44 -5.86 6.13 2.23
N CYS A 45 -4.72 5.53 1.86
CA CYS A 45 -3.41 6.17 1.75
C CYS A 45 -2.83 6.72 3.07
N GLY A 46 -3.21 6.16 4.22
CA GLY A 46 -2.75 6.65 5.52
C GLY A 46 -1.25 6.45 5.75
N PHE A 47 -0.69 5.31 5.31
CA PHE A 47 0.76 5.10 5.38
C PHE A 47 1.49 5.91 4.31
N PHE A 48 0.93 6.15 3.12
CA PHE A 48 1.53 7.10 2.16
C PHE A 48 1.70 8.51 2.74
N GLU A 49 0.65 9.06 3.36
CA GLU A 49 0.74 10.39 3.99
C GLU A 49 1.84 10.44 5.06
N SER A 50 1.90 9.41 5.91
CA SER A 50 2.89 9.29 6.97
C SER A 50 4.32 9.10 6.43
N SER A 51 4.48 8.28 5.39
CA SER A 51 5.77 7.98 4.77
C SER A 51 6.33 9.19 4.03
N ILE A 52 5.48 9.91 3.28
CA ILE A 52 5.86 11.15 2.61
C ILE A 52 6.29 12.20 3.62
N ALA A 53 5.53 12.36 4.71
CA ALA A 53 5.89 13.29 5.79
C ALA A 53 7.26 12.93 6.38
N ARG A 54 7.48 11.65 6.70
CA ARG A 54 8.74 11.16 7.26
C ARG A 54 9.94 11.36 6.32
N LEU A 55 9.80 11.03 5.04
CA LEU A 55 10.84 11.26 4.04
C LEU A 55 11.19 12.74 3.91
N ARG A 56 10.20 13.64 3.96
CA ARG A 56 10.45 15.10 3.96
C ARG A 56 11.18 15.55 5.22
N GLU A 57 10.80 15.05 6.39
CA GLU A 57 11.50 15.33 7.66
C GLU A 57 12.98 14.94 7.60
N LEU A 58 13.30 13.84 6.90
CA LEU A 58 14.67 13.37 6.67
C LEU A 58 15.42 14.16 5.59
N GLY A 59 14.74 15.04 4.85
CA GLY A 59 15.33 15.90 3.82
C GLY A 59 15.17 15.40 2.38
N CYS A 60 14.29 14.44 2.11
CA CYS A 60 13.97 14.00 0.75
C CYS A 60 13.22 15.11 -0.01
N SER A 61 13.74 15.50 -1.18
CA SER A 61 13.17 16.59 -1.98
C SER A 61 11.89 16.20 -2.73
N GLU A 62 11.80 14.94 -3.16
CA GLU A 62 10.70 14.40 -3.97
C GLU A 62 10.22 13.06 -3.40
N PRO A 63 9.71 13.04 -2.16
CA PRO A 63 9.32 11.83 -1.44
C PRO A 63 8.27 10.97 -2.16
N GLU A 64 7.46 11.58 -3.02
CA GLU A 64 6.40 10.90 -3.77
C GLU A 64 6.96 9.92 -4.80
N LYS A 65 8.23 10.11 -5.20
CA LYS A 65 8.98 9.17 -6.06
C LYS A 65 9.48 7.93 -5.30
N GLN A 66 9.24 7.83 -4.01
CA GLN A 66 9.64 6.68 -3.19
C GLN A 66 8.43 5.83 -2.80
N ILE A 67 7.22 6.23 -3.20
CA ILE A 67 5.98 5.56 -2.78
C ILE A 67 5.48 4.62 -3.87
N TYR A 68 5.15 3.40 -3.46
CA TYR A 68 4.61 2.34 -4.29
C TYR A 68 3.40 1.71 -3.62
N GLY A 69 2.43 1.29 -4.43
CA GLY A 69 1.15 0.81 -3.92
C GLY A 69 0.52 -0.25 -4.79
N VAL A 70 -0.18 -1.18 -4.14
CA VAL A 70 -1.12 -2.07 -4.82
C VAL A 70 -2.45 -2.01 -4.11
N ASP A 71 -3.54 -1.92 -4.85
CA ASP A 71 -4.86 -2.17 -4.30
C ASP A 71 -5.73 -2.85 -5.35
N ILE A 72 -6.71 -3.63 -4.90
CA ILE A 72 -7.68 -4.30 -5.76
C ILE A 72 -8.92 -3.43 -6.00
N ASP A 73 -9.18 -2.44 -5.12
CA ASP A 73 -10.34 -1.57 -5.21
C ASP A 73 -10.02 -0.28 -6.00
N GLU A 74 -10.73 -0.06 -7.11
CA GLU A 74 -10.68 1.19 -7.88
C GLU A 74 -10.97 2.43 -7.02
N HIS A 75 -11.76 2.29 -5.94
CA HIS A 75 -12.03 3.38 -5.04
C HIS A 75 -10.78 3.87 -4.29
N ALA A 76 -9.84 2.97 -3.97
CA ALA A 76 -8.57 3.36 -3.38
C ALA A 76 -7.77 4.26 -4.34
N PHE A 77 -7.82 3.98 -5.65
CA PHE A 77 -7.21 4.82 -6.67
C PHE A 77 -7.89 6.19 -6.81
N GLN A 78 -9.20 6.27 -6.62
CA GLN A 78 -9.90 7.56 -6.56
C GLN A 78 -9.44 8.40 -5.36
N ILE A 79 -9.21 7.75 -4.20
CA ILE A 79 -8.68 8.43 -3.01
C ILE A 79 -7.24 8.88 -3.25
N LEU A 80 -6.39 8.01 -3.79
CA LEU A 80 -5.01 8.32 -4.19
C LEU A 80 -4.98 9.57 -5.07
N ASP A 81 -5.85 9.62 -6.08
CA ASP A 81 -5.94 10.75 -7.01
C ASP A 81 -6.38 12.02 -6.30
N SER A 82 -7.39 11.93 -5.43
CA SER A 82 -7.87 13.09 -4.69
C SER A 82 -6.81 13.68 -3.74
N LYS A 83 -5.94 12.84 -3.17
CA LYS A 83 -4.92 13.25 -2.19
C LYS A 83 -3.62 13.69 -2.84
N PHE A 84 -3.26 13.12 -3.99
CA PHE A 84 -1.92 13.27 -4.59
C PHE A 84 -1.94 13.69 -6.07
N VAL A 85 -3.02 14.32 -6.53
CA VAL A 85 -3.37 14.60 -7.95
C VAL A 85 -2.23 15.17 -8.82
N ASN A 86 -1.24 15.84 -8.23
CA ASN A 86 -0.14 16.52 -8.94
C ASN A 86 1.27 15.98 -8.62
N TYR A 87 1.40 14.96 -7.77
CA TYR A 87 2.71 14.62 -7.18
C TYR A 87 3.20 13.19 -7.49
N ILE A 88 2.34 12.33 -8.02
CA ILE A 88 2.66 10.91 -8.18
C ILE A 88 2.60 10.49 -9.65
N ASP A 89 3.75 10.07 -10.19
CA ASP A 89 3.79 9.29 -11.43
C ASP A 89 3.23 7.89 -11.16
N LYS A 90 2.06 7.59 -11.70
CA LYS A 90 1.41 6.30 -11.42
C LYS A 90 2.07 5.13 -12.14
N LYS A 91 2.76 5.37 -13.25
CA LYS A 91 3.15 4.31 -14.18
C LYS A 91 4.12 3.36 -13.48
N LYS A 92 3.68 2.10 -13.31
CA LYS A 92 4.44 1.06 -12.60
C LYS A 92 4.83 1.42 -11.15
N ARG A 93 4.17 2.40 -10.53
CA ARG A 93 4.27 2.64 -9.07
C ARG A 93 3.02 2.17 -8.35
N PHE A 94 1.87 2.34 -8.99
CA PHE A 94 0.57 1.95 -8.46
C PHE A 94 -0.08 0.94 -9.38
N ILE A 95 -0.41 -0.23 -8.83
CA ILE A 95 -0.94 -1.36 -9.59
C ILE A 95 -2.34 -1.69 -9.08
N LEU A 96 -3.34 -1.60 -9.96
CA LEU A 96 -4.72 -2.01 -9.67
C LEU A 96 -4.85 -3.52 -9.89
N LYS A 97 -4.64 -4.31 -8.84
CA LYS A 97 -4.60 -5.78 -8.90
C LYS A 97 -4.70 -6.38 -7.50
N ASP A 98 -5.06 -7.67 -7.42
CA ASP A 98 -4.83 -8.46 -6.22
C ASP A 98 -3.33 -8.57 -5.92
N PHE A 99 -2.88 -8.04 -4.78
CA PHE A 99 -1.47 -8.04 -4.37
C PHE A 99 -0.85 -9.44 -4.35
N ILE A 100 -1.63 -10.46 -4.01
CA ILE A 100 -1.16 -11.86 -3.98
C ILE A 100 -0.72 -12.34 -5.38
N GLN A 101 -1.16 -11.67 -6.44
CA GLN A 101 -0.85 -11.98 -7.83
C GLN A 101 0.17 -11.02 -8.45
N VAL A 102 0.68 -10.03 -7.70
CA VAL A 102 1.64 -9.04 -8.18
C VAL A 102 3.06 -9.61 -8.13
N ASN A 103 3.82 -9.39 -9.20
CA ASN A 103 5.25 -9.66 -9.25
C ASN A 103 6.05 -8.36 -9.12
N SER A 104 7.21 -8.39 -8.46
CA SER A 104 8.01 -7.17 -8.25
C SER A 104 8.44 -6.53 -9.58
N SER A 105 8.64 -7.32 -10.63
CA SER A 105 8.95 -6.84 -11.99
C SER A 105 7.85 -5.98 -12.64
N GLU A 106 6.63 -5.98 -12.09
CA GLU A 106 5.54 -5.12 -12.56
C GLU A 106 5.74 -3.66 -12.14
N PHE A 107 6.57 -3.41 -11.11
CA PHE A 107 6.90 -2.07 -10.64
C PHE A 107 8.09 -1.45 -11.40
N LEU A 108 8.36 -0.16 -11.13
CA LEU A 108 9.57 0.52 -11.62
C LEU A 108 10.85 0.02 -10.94
N THR A 109 10.74 -0.47 -9.70
CA THR A 109 11.80 -1.10 -8.92
C THR A 109 11.41 -2.54 -8.61
N ASN A 110 12.38 -3.44 -8.46
CA ASN A 110 12.11 -4.83 -8.12
C ASN A 110 12.27 -5.13 -6.63
N GLU A 111 12.75 -4.14 -5.86
CA GLU A 111 13.08 -4.27 -4.44
C GLU A 111 12.55 -3.05 -3.68
N PHE A 112 12.16 -3.29 -2.43
CA PHE A 112 11.64 -2.25 -1.54
C PHE A 112 12.42 -2.29 -0.23
N ASN A 113 12.77 -1.12 0.28
CA ASN A 113 13.48 -0.98 1.55
C ASN A 113 12.51 -1.15 2.72
N VAL A 114 11.28 -0.65 2.57
CA VAL A 114 10.27 -0.62 3.61
C VAL A 114 8.93 -1.13 3.05
N VAL A 115 8.28 -2.03 3.78
CA VAL A 115 6.90 -2.45 3.50
C VAL A 115 6.05 -2.12 4.71
N LEU A 116 5.08 -1.21 4.54
CA LEU A 116 4.19 -0.75 5.60
C LEU A 116 2.75 -0.92 5.13
N GLY A 117 1.84 -1.35 5.99
CA GLY A 117 0.44 -1.48 5.63
C GLY A 117 -0.39 -2.07 6.73
N ASN A 118 -1.72 -1.95 6.59
CA ASN A 118 -2.68 -2.68 7.39
C ASN A 118 -3.44 -3.63 6.45
N PRO A 119 -2.90 -4.83 6.19
CA PRO A 119 -3.49 -5.74 5.22
C PRO A 119 -4.93 -6.10 5.62
N PRO A 120 -5.81 -6.40 4.65
CA PRO A 120 -7.17 -6.77 4.94
C PRO A 120 -7.23 -8.06 5.77
N TYR A 121 -8.07 -8.07 6.80
CA TYR A 121 -8.30 -9.25 7.63
C TYR A 121 -9.22 -10.23 6.89
N VAL A 122 -8.66 -11.02 5.97
CA VAL A 122 -9.38 -12.05 5.24
C VAL A 122 -9.08 -13.42 5.87
N SER A 123 -10.14 -14.13 6.30
CA SER A 123 -9.98 -15.51 6.78
C SER A 123 -9.44 -16.40 5.65
N MET A 124 -8.52 -17.32 5.96
CA MET A 124 -8.00 -18.32 5.02
C MET A 124 -9.12 -19.11 4.32
N HIS A 125 -10.27 -19.29 4.98
CA HIS A 125 -11.44 -19.95 4.41
C HIS A 125 -12.10 -19.15 3.27
N ASN A 126 -11.96 -17.82 3.30
CA ASN A 126 -12.56 -16.91 2.31
C ASN A 126 -11.61 -16.60 1.13
N MET A 127 -10.37 -17.08 1.16
CA MET A 127 -9.47 -16.96 0.02
C MET A 127 -9.96 -17.81 -1.16
N THR A 128 -9.71 -17.35 -2.38
CA THR A 128 -9.96 -18.14 -3.58
C THR A 128 -8.91 -19.25 -3.72
N ASN A 129 -9.20 -20.28 -4.53
CA ASN A 129 -8.22 -21.33 -4.80
C ASN A 129 -6.98 -20.80 -5.54
N GLU A 130 -7.11 -19.75 -6.34
CA GLU A 130 -5.99 -19.11 -7.02
C GLU A 130 -5.08 -18.37 -6.03
N GLN A 131 -5.67 -17.62 -5.10
CA GLN A 131 -4.92 -16.94 -4.04
C GLN A 131 -4.16 -17.96 -3.18
N ARG A 132 -4.81 -19.06 -2.76
CA ARG A 132 -4.15 -20.15 -2.02
C ARG A 132 -2.96 -20.75 -2.78
N LYS A 133 -3.14 -21.04 -4.07
CA LYS A 133 -2.04 -21.56 -4.92
C LYS A 133 -0.88 -20.58 -5.05
N SER A 134 -1.17 -19.29 -5.17
CA SER A 134 -0.13 -18.26 -5.25
C SER A 134 0.69 -18.22 -3.95
N CYS A 135 0.03 -18.20 -2.80
CA CYS A 135 0.70 -18.24 -1.49
C CYS A 135 1.54 -19.52 -1.30
N ASP A 136 1.01 -20.69 -1.68
CA ASP A 136 1.73 -21.97 -1.60
C ASP A 136 3.03 -21.96 -2.42
N LYS A 137 3.04 -21.31 -3.58
CA LYS A 137 4.23 -21.21 -4.44
C LYS A 137 5.31 -20.36 -3.78
N VAL A 138 4.94 -19.31 -3.05
CA VAL A 138 5.89 -18.43 -2.33
C VAL A 138 6.45 -19.14 -1.10
N LEU A 139 5.62 -19.88 -0.35
CA LEU A 139 6.02 -20.54 0.90
C LEU A 139 6.87 -21.82 0.72
N ARG A 140 6.91 -22.38 -0.49
CA ARG A 140 7.65 -23.62 -0.80
C ARG A 140 9.00 -23.39 -1.50
N ASN A 141 9.33 -22.13 -1.81
CA ASN A 141 10.66 -21.73 -2.26
C ASN A 141 11.52 -21.33 -1.06
#